data_AF-D0FY10-F1
#
_entry.id   AF-D0FY10-F1
#
_cell.length_a   1.000
_cell.length_b   1.000
_cell.length_c   1.000
_cell.angle_alpha   90.00
_cell.angle_beta   90.00
_cell.angle_gamma   90.00
#
_symmetry.space_group_name_H-M   'P 1'
#
loop_
_entity.id
_entity.type
_entity.pdbx_description
1 polymer ?
#
loop_
_entity_poly.entity_id
_entity_poly.type
_entity_poly.pdbx_seq_one_letter_code
_entity_poly.pdbx_strand_id
1 'polypeptide(L)'
;MPYKLPESVKKEKEMDTLRKIKQKGHQKIEGNYQEKNSPLIVYCPIHDIVCETTYTNYKRSRTGLPCCGKEQTSKKLSGRIYSVSTIEKMQKASLNRPARSGSEARYWRKTNSYIQWRKEVFRRWNNECSITGLKSTQTVLAREGRITFLMLQMEKNSLVTLKMVSL
;
A
#
# COMPACT_ATOMS: atom_id res chain seq x y z
N MET A 1 23.59 1.65 -14.97
CA MET A 1 22.89 2.95 -15.14
C MET A 1 21.39 2.71 -15.11
N PRO A 2 20.60 3.52 -14.38
CA PRO A 2 19.14 3.42 -14.45
C PRO A 2 18.67 3.81 -15.86
N TYR A 3 17.97 2.90 -16.53
CA TYR A 3 17.41 3.14 -17.86
C TYR A 3 16.33 4.22 -17.78
N LYS A 4 16.54 5.35 -18.45
CA LYS A 4 15.56 6.43 -18.56
C LYS A 4 14.74 6.23 -19.84
N LEU A 5 13.42 6.26 -19.69
CA LEU A 5 12.50 6.19 -20.83
C LEU A 5 12.64 7.46 -21.70
N PRO A 6 12.59 7.34 -23.04
CA PRO A 6 12.52 8.48 -23.95
C PRO A 6 11.28 9.34 -23.65
N GLU A 7 11.40 10.65 -23.86
CA GLU A 7 10.35 11.61 -23.54
C GLU A 7 9.07 11.40 -24.37
N SER A 8 9.20 10.94 -25.61
CA SER A 8 8.07 10.55 -26.48
C SER A 8 7.22 9.45 -25.85
N VAL A 9 7.86 8.42 -25.30
CA VAL A 9 7.19 7.28 -24.66
C VAL A 9 6.49 7.70 -23.36
N LYS A 10 7.05 8.67 -22.63
CA LYS A 10 6.41 9.22 -21.43
C LYS A 10 5.11 9.95 -21.78
N LYS A 11 5.15 10.83 -22.79
CA LYS A 11 3.98 11.57 -23.26
C LYS A 11 2.86 10.63 -23.74
N GLU A 12 3.21 9.58 -24.48
CA GLU A 12 2.22 8.58 -24.92
C GLU A 12 1.53 7.89 -23.73
N LYS A 13 2.30 7.48 -22.72
CA LYS A 13 1.75 6.85 -21.50
C LYS A 13 0.89 7.81 -20.67
N GLU A 14 1.28 9.08 -20.63
CA GLU A 14 0.47 10.11 -20.00
C GLU A 14 -0.86 10.29 -20.73
N MET A 15 -0.85 10.37 -22.06
CA MET A 15 -2.07 10.48 -22.87
C MET A 15 -2.99 9.26 -22.73
N ASP A 16 -2.46 8.03 -22.68
CA ASP A 16 -3.24 6.82 -22.39
C ASP A 16 -3.94 6.92 -21.02
N THR A 17 -3.21 7.44 -20.02
CA THR A 17 -3.75 7.60 -18.67
C THR A 17 -4.85 8.67 -18.63
N LEU A 18 -4.62 9.83 -19.28
CA LEU A 18 -5.61 10.90 -19.40
C LEU A 18 -6.89 10.43 -20.10
N ARG A 19 -6.76 9.63 -21.16
CA ARG A 19 -7.90 9.01 -21.85
C ARG A 19 -8.72 8.15 -20.90
N LYS A 20 -8.07 7.33 -20.06
CA LYS A 20 -8.74 6.49 -19.06
C LYS A 20 -9.35 7.30 -17.92
N ILE A 21 -8.74 8.41 -17.53
CA ILE A 21 -9.30 9.35 -16.55
C ILE A 21 -10.63 9.89 -17.07
N LYS A 22 -10.64 10.41 -18.31
CA LYS A 22 -11.83 10.95 -18.95
C LYS A 22 -12.91 9.88 -19.18
N GLN A 23 -12.55 8.70 -19.66
CA GLN A 23 -13.50 7.59 -19.89
C GLN A 23 -14.22 7.15 -18.63
N LYS A 24 -13.58 7.26 -17.47
CA LYS A 24 -14.15 6.87 -16.17
C LYS A 24 -14.90 8.03 -15.48
N GLY A 25 -14.97 9.20 -16.11
CA GLY A 25 -15.62 10.38 -15.52
C GLY A 25 -14.84 10.98 -14.34
N HIS A 26 -13.53 10.79 -14.28
CA HIS A 26 -12.67 11.40 -13.26
C HIS A 26 -11.94 12.63 -13.84
N GLN A 27 -11.36 13.44 -12.96
CA GLN A 27 -10.61 14.64 -13.34
C GLN A 27 -9.18 14.57 -12.78
N LYS A 28 -8.18 14.75 -13.66
CA LYS A 28 -6.79 14.88 -13.22
C LYS A 28 -6.62 16.27 -12.60
N ILE A 29 -6.10 16.34 -11.39
CA ILE A 29 -5.71 17.62 -10.76
C ILE A 29 -4.21 17.81 -10.97
N GLU A 30 -3.39 16.87 -10.49
CA GLU A 30 -1.93 16.99 -10.50
C GLU A 30 -1.23 15.66 -10.80
N GLY A 31 0.07 15.76 -11.13
CA GLY A 31 0.96 14.63 -11.41
C GLY A 31 1.43 14.61 -12.86
N ASN A 32 2.69 14.27 -13.09
CA ASN A 32 3.26 14.09 -14.43
C ASN A 32 3.87 12.69 -14.51
N TYR A 33 3.77 12.05 -15.67
CA TYR A 33 4.31 10.70 -15.84
C TYR A 33 5.83 10.77 -16.00
N GLN A 34 6.58 10.37 -14.97
CA GLN A 34 8.02 10.14 -15.08
C GLN A 34 8.32 8.64 -15.12
N GLU A 35 7.69 7.90 -14.21
CA GLU A 35 7.87 6.47 -14.02
C GLU A 35 6.54 5.79 -13.67
N LYS A 36 6.56 4.45 -13.61
CA LYS A 36 5.40 3.62 -13.26
C LYS A 36 4.76 4.00 -11.92
N ASN A 37 5.60 4.37 -10.95
CA ASN A 37 5.19 4.68 -9.57
C ASN A 37 5.05 6.18 -9.32
N SER A 38 5.10 7.03 -10.36
CA SER A 38 4.89 8.47 -10.19
C SER A 38 3.54 8.74 -9.54
N PRO A 39 3.48 9.70 -8.59
CA PRO A 39 2.24 10.09 -7.95
C PRO A 39 1.30 10.77 -8.94
N LEU A 40 0.01 10.56 -8.74
CA LEU A 40 -1.08 11.05 -9.58
C LEU A 40 -2.24 11.42 -8.65
N ILE A 41 -2.68 12.68 -8.70
CA ILE A 41 -3.81 13.19 -7.92
C ILE A 41 -5.01 13.33 -8.84
N VAL A 42 -6.08 12.63 -8.50
CA VAL A 42 -7.31 12.55 -9.29
C VAL A 42 -8.51 12.85 -8.42
N TYR A 43 -9.39 13.71 -8.91
CA TYR A 43 -10.68 14.01 -8.32
C TYR A 43 -11.77 13.09 -8.88
N CYS A 44 -12.63 12.60 -7.98
CA CYS A 44 -13.81 11.83 -8.32
C CYS A 44 -15.07 12.68 -8.15
N PRO A 45 -15.74 13.11 -9.25
CA PRO A 45 -16.96 13.91 -9.17
C PRO A 45 -18.17 13.16 -8.57
N ILE A 46 -18.18 11.83 -8.64
CA ILE A 46 -19.29 10.99 -8.14
C ILE A 46 -19.29 10.98 -6.60
N HIS A 47 -18.11 10.96 -5.99
CA HIS A 47 -17.95 10.83 -4.55
C HIS A 47 -17.45 12.11 -3.88
N ASP A 48 -17.18 13.16 -4.66
CA ASP A 48 -16.60 14.44 -4.21
C ASP A 48 -15.33 14.26 -3.36
N ILE A 49 -14.41 13.40 -3.81
CA ILE A 49 -13.18 13.06 -3.08
C ILE A 49 -11.98 13.17 -4.00
N VAL A 50 -10.93 13.81 -3.50
CA VAL A 50 -9.59 13.80 -4.09
C VAL A 50 -8.83 12.56 -3.59
N CYS A 51 -8.30 11.79 -4.53
CA CYS A 51 -7.53 10.58 -4.23
C CYS A 51 -6.10 10.71 -4.76
N GLU A 52 -5.12 10.45 -3.90
CA GLU A 52 -3.75 10.24 -4.31
C GLU A 52 -3.55 8.77 -4.73
N THR A 53 -2.96 8.56 -5.90
CA THR A 53 -2.63 7.24 -6.41
C THR A 53 -1.35 7.29 -7.24
N THR A 54 -1.01 6.19 -7.91
CA THR A 54 0.08 6.15 -8.89
C THR A 54 -0.46 5.85 -10.27
N TYR A 55 0.28 6.23 -11.31
CA TYR A 55 -0.09 5.94 -12.69
C TYR A 55 -0.31 4.44 -12.94
N THR A 56 0.53 3.57 -12.39
CA THR A 56 0.36 2.11 -12.51
C THR A 56 -0.89 1.61 -11.81
N ASN A 57 -1.16 2.09 -10.60
CA ASN A 57 -2.35 1.69 -9.85
C ASN A 57 -3.63 2.14 -10.58
N TYR A 58 -3.66 3.38 -11.05
CA TYR A 58 -4.79 3.91 -11.80
C TYR A 58 -5.03 3.16 -13.11
N LYS A 59 -3.95 2.88 -13.87
CA LYS A 59 -4.02 2.16 -15.14
C LYS A 59 -4.50 0.71 -14.98
N ARG A 60 -4.11 0.03 -13.90
CA ARG A 60 -4.52 -1.35 -13.57
C ARG A 60 -5.92 -1.43 -12.96
N SER A 61 -6.37 -0.37 -12.29
CA SER A 61 -7.66 -0.35 -11.64
C SER A 61 -8.80 -0.43 -12.65
N ARG A 62 -9.76 -1.33 -12.43
CA ARG A 62 -10.97 -1.44 -13.26
C ARG A 62 -11.85 -0.20 -13.12
N THR A 63 -12.06 0.26 -11.88
CA THR A 63 -12.89 1.43 -11.56
C THR A 63 -12.11 2.75 -11.59
N GLY A 64 -10.78 2.71 -11.68
CA GLY A 64 -9.92 3.91 -11.60
C GLY A 64 -9.55 4.22 -10.17
N LEU A 65 -10.51 4.62 -9.34
CA LEU A 65 -10.26 5.07 -7.96
C LEU A 65 -10.77 4.10 -6.89
N PRO A 66 -10.14 4.11 -5.68
CA PRO A 66 -10.57 3.28 -4.56
C PRO A 66 -12.01 3.56 -4.10
N CYS A 67 -12.46 4.82 -4.10
CA CYS A 67 -13.82 5.20 -3.74
C CYS A 67 -14.86 4.47 -4.62
N CYS A 68 -14.73 4.59 -5.94
CA CYS A 68 -15.60 3.91 -6.90
C CYS A 68 -15.55 2.38 -6.78
N GLY A 69 -14.36 1.82 -6.47
CA GLY A 69 -14.20 0.38 -6.24
C GLY A 69 -14.95 -0.11 -5.00
N LYS A 70 -14.87 0.65 -3.90
CA LYS A 70 -15.59 0.38 -2.66
C LYS A 70 -17.10 0.49 -2.86
N GLU A 71 -17.56 1.53 -3.55
CA GLU A 71 -18.98 1.72 -3.87
C GLU A 71 -19.52 0.55 -4.69
N GLN A 72 -18.83 0.13 -5.75
CA GLN A 72 -19.23 -1.02 -6.56
C GLN A 72 -19.30 -2.32 -5.73
N THR A 73 -18.36 -2.48 -4.80
CA THR A 73 -18.34 -3.65 -3.89
C THR A 73 -19.50 -3.58 -2.91
N SER A 74 -19.78 -2.42 -2.32
CA SER A 74 -20.92 -2.18 -1.44
C SER A 74 -22.24 -2.48 -2.15
N LYS A 75 -22.46 -1.93 -3.36
CA LYS A 75 -23.64 -2.19 -4.18
C LYS A 75 -23.85 -3.68 -4.46
N LYS A 76 -22.76 -4.43 -4.71
CA LYS A 76 -22.82 -5.88 -4.91
C LYS A 76 -23.19 -6.66 -3.66
N LEU A 77 -22.90 -6.13 -2.47
CA LEU A 77 -23.15 -6.77 -1.18
C LEU A 77 -24.52 -6.37 -0.61
N SER A 78 -24.98 -5.14 -0.87
CA SER A 78 -26.29 -4.65 -0.47
C SER A 78 -27.42 -5.39 -1.20
N GLY A 79 -28.52 -5.66 -0.49
CA GLY A 79 -29.73 -6.25 -1.08
C GLY A 79 -29.64 -7.75 -1.38
N ARG A 80 -28.61 -8.45 -0.90
CA ARG A 80 -28.55 -9.91 -1.02
C ARG A 80 -29.52 -10.57 -0.05
N ILE A 81 -30.47 -11.32 -0.60
CA ILE A 81 -31.33 -12.22 0.16
C ILE A 81 -30.69 -13.61 0.12
N TYR A 82 -30.32 -14.12 1.28
CA TYR A 82 -29.75 -15.46 1.41
C TYR A 82 -30.84 -16.45 1.80
N SER A 83 -30.71 -17.71 1.34
CA SER A 83 -31.55 -18.79 1.86
C SER A 83 -31.22 -19.04 3.33
N VAL A 84 -32.20 -19.57 4.07
CA VAL A 84 -32.02 -19.96 5.48
C VAL A 84 -30.82 -20.90 5.65
N SER A 85 -30.68 -21.89 4.77
CA SER A 85 -29.55 -22.83 4.79
C SER A 85 -28.19 -22.17 4.56
N THR A 86 -28.12 -21.09 3.77
CA THR A 86 -26.88 -20.32 3.59
C THR A 86 -26.56 -19.51 4.84
N ILE A 87 -27.56 -18.91 5.48
CA ILE A 87 -27.40 -18.17 6.73
C ILE A 87 -26.85 -19.09 7.83
N GLU A 88 -27.43 -20.27 8.00
CA GLU A 88 -26.98 -21.29 8.96
C GLU A 88 -25.53 -21.71 8.71
N LYS A 89 -25.14 -21.94 7.44
CA LYS A 89 -23.75 -22.25 7.07
C LYS A 89 -22.79 -21.13 7.43
N MET A 90 -23.16 -19.87 7.14
CA MET A 90 -22.34 -18.70 7.49
C MET A 90 -22.21 -18.55 9.00
N GLN A 91 -23.28 -18.75 9.76
CA GLN A 91 -23.28 -18.70 11.22
C GLN A 91 -22.39 -19.80 11.81
N LYS A 92 -22.54 -21.05 11.36
CA LYS A 92 -21.69 -22.17 11.79
C LYS A 92 -20.21 -21.92 11.47
N ALA A 93 -19.90 -21.39 10.28
CA ALA A 93 -18.53 -21.04 9.90
C ALA A 93 -17.96 -19.89 10.75
N SER A 94 -18.79 -18.92 11.14
CA SER A 94 -18.38 -17.81 12.00
C SER A 94 -18.06 -18.29 13.42
N LEU A 95 -18.89 -19.15 14.01
CA LEU A 95 -18.65 -19.75 15.33
C LEU A 95 -17.39 -20.61 15.34
N ASN A 96 -17.13 -21.32 14.24
CA ASN A 96 -15.94 -22.18 14.09
C ASN A 96 -14.68 -21.42 13.64
N ARG A 97 -14.76 -20.10 13.39
CA ARG A 97 -13.59 -19.35 12.93
C ARG A 97 -12.60 -19.21 14.09
N PRO A 98 -11.36 -19.71 13.97
CA PRO A 98 -10.36 -19.51 15.02
C PRO A 98 -10.02 -18.03 15.14
N ALA A 99 -9.67 -17.60 16.36
CA ALA A 99 -9.24 -16.23 16.61
C ALA A 99 -8.06 -15.87 15.68
N ARG A 100 -8.26 -14.89 14.79
CA ARG A 100 -7.20 -14.40 13.86
C ARG A 100 -6.01 -13.78 14.60
N SER A 101 -6.23 -13.36 15.85
CA SER A 101 -5.23 -12.86 16.78
C SER A 101 -5.03 -13.90 17.88
N GLY A 102 -4.24 -14.94 17.60
CA GLY A 102 -3.96 -16.01 18.55
C GLY A 102 -2.54 -16.53 18.40
N SER A 103 -1.85 -16.66 19.52
CA SER A 103 -0.50 -17.18 19.68
C SER A 103 -0.24 -18.50 18.96
N GLU A 104 -1.25 -19.34 18.72
CA GLU A 104 -1.12 -20.72 18.20
C GLU A 104 -0.52 -20.82 16.79
N ALA A 105 -1.03 -20.08 15.80
CA ALA A 105 -0.49 -20.14 14.43
C ALA A 105 0.98 -19.66 14.32
N ARG A 106 1.45 -18.91 15.32
CA ARG A 106 2.85 -18.46 15.46
C ARG A 106 3.53 -19.06 16.69
N TYR A 107 2.94 -20.06 17.34
CA TYR A 107 3.42 -20.58 18.62
C TYR A 107 4.73 -21.33 18.46
N TRP A 108 4.90 -22.00 17.31
CA TRP A 108 6.17 -22.64 16.94
C TRP A 108 7.35 -21.64 16.93
N ARG A 109 7.12 -20.33 16.72
CA ARG A 109 8.20 -19.31 16.82
C ARG A 109 8.60 -18.99 18.26
N LYS A 110 7.84 -19.47 19.24
CA LYS A 110 8.08 -19.32 20.67
C LYS A 110 8.64 -20.60 21.31
N THR A 111 8.71 -21.73 20.60
CA THR A 111 9.26 -22.97 21.16
C THR A 111 10.77 -22.85 21.35
N ASN A 112 11.30 -23.52 22.39
CA ASN A 112 12.74 -23.54 22.63
C ASN A 112 13.50 -24.11 21.42
N SER A 113 12.97 -25.14 20.77
CA SER A 113 13.55 -25.73 19.56
C SER A 113 13.77 -24.71 18.44
N TYR A 114 12.76 -23.88 18.14
CA TYR A 114 12.90 -22.81 17.13
C TYR A 114 13.85 -21.71 17.58
N ILE A 115 13.81 -21.33 18.86
CA ILE A 115 14.71 -20.30 19.41
C ILE A 115 16.17 -20.76 19.28
N GLN A 116 16.47 -22.01 19.64
CA GLN A 116 17.82 -22.58 19.52
C GLN A 116 18.24 -22.71 18.05
N TRP A 117 17.36 -23.22 17.18
CA TRP A 117 17.63 -23.25 15.74
C TRP A 117 17.93 -21.86 15.18
N ARG A 118 17.14 -20.84 15.55
CA ARG A 118 17.33 -19.46 15.09
C ARG A 118 18.66 -18.89 15.57
N LYS A 119 19.03 -19.13 16.84
CA LYS A 119 20.34 -18.74 17.39
C LYS A 119 21.49 -19.41 16.63
N GLU A 120 21.36 -20.70 16.36
CA GLU A 120 22.38 -21.47 15.63
C GLU A 120 22.55 -21.00 14.19
N VAL A 121 21.44 -20.76 13.48
CA VAL A 121 21.48 -20.19 12.12
C VAL A 121 22.16 -18.83 12.14
N PHE A 122 21.81 -17.93 13.06
CA PHE A 122 22.48 -16.63 13.14
C PHE A 122 23.97 -16.75 13.51
N ARG A 123 24.33 -17.66 14.42
CA ARG A 123 25.72 -17.93 14.78
C ARG A 123 26.54 -18.41 13.57
N ARG A 124 26.03 -19.40 12.83
CA ARG A 124 26.68 -19.94 11.62
C ARG A 124 26.90 -18.89 10.54
N TRP A 125 26.01 -17.92 10.46
CA TRP A 125 26.05 -16.84 9.48
C TRP A 125 26.62 -15.54 10.06
N ASN A 126 27.39 -15.60 11.16
CA ASN A 126 28.05 -14.43 11.76
C ASN A 126 27.09 -13.24 12.07
N ASN A 127 25.83 -13.54 12.36
CA ASN A 127 24.72 -12.59 12.51
C ASN A 127 24.49 -11.69 11.28
N GLU A 128 24.93 -12.13 10.11
CA GLU A 128 24.70 -11.49 8.82
C GLU A 128 23.41 -12.01 8.19
N CYS A 129 22.64 -11.10 7.60
CA CYS A 129 21.45 -11.47 6.86
C CYS A 129 21.85 -12.22 5.58
N SER A 130 21.39 -13.45 5.38
CA SER A 130 21.69 -14.25 4.19
C SER A 130 21.22 -13.63 2.86
N ILE A 131 20.28 -12.67 2.90
CA ILE A 131 19.74 -11.98 1.71
C ILE A 131 20.49 -10.67 1.45
N THR A 132 20.87 -9.94 2.51
CA THR A 132 21.40 -8.57 2.39
C THR A 132 22.86 -8.42 2.80
N GLY A 133 23.46 -9.42 3.45
CA GLY A 133 24.81 -9.37 4.02
C GLY A 133 24.95 -8.45 5.24
N LEU A 134 23.89 -7.73 5.63
CA LEU A 134 23.97 -6.74 6.71
C LEU A 134 23.90 -7.40 8.09
N LYS A 135 24.72 -6.89 9.02
CA LYS A 135 24.68 -7.27 10.44
C LYS A 135 23.55 -6.55 11.17
N SER A 136 23.05 -7.14 12.25
CA SER A 136 21.93 -6.58 13.04
C SER A 136 22.18 -5.16 13.54
N THR A 137 23.41 -4.83 13.96
CA THR A 137 23.83 -3.48 14.39
C THR A 137 23.76 -2.44 13.26
N GLN A 138 24.14 -2.82 12.04
CA GLN A 138 23.97 -1.96 10.87
C GLN A 138 22.49 -1.81 10.47
N THR A 139 21.65 -2.79 10.81
CA THR A 139 20.21 -2.76 10.53
C THR A 139 19.46 -1.83 11.48
N VAL A 140 19.93 -1.65 12.72
CA VAL A 140 19.40 -0.66 13.69
C VAL A 140 19.77 0.75 13.24
N LEU A 141 21.03 1.00 12.89
CA LEU A 141 21.47 2.28 12.33
C LEU A 141 20.79 2.62 10.99
N ALA A 142 20.54 1.62 10.13
CA ALA A 142 19.77 1.80 8.89
C ALA A 142 18.26 2.04 9.12
N ARG A 143 17.73 1.67 10.29
CA ARG A 143 16.36 1.99 10.72
C ARG A 143 16.30 3.38 11.36
N GLU A 144 17.25 3.72 12.22
CA GLU A 144 17.35 5.03 12.86
C GLU A 144 17.67 6.12 11.85
N GLY A 145 18.52 5.87 10.85
CA GLY A 145 18.75 6.77 9.72
C GLY A 145 17.52 7.00 8.83
N ARG A 146 16.56 6.08 8.81
CA ARG A 146 15.26 6.29 8.15
C ARG A 146 14.29 7.07 9.03
N ILE A 147 14.37 6.91 10.36
CA ILE A 147 13.56 7.65 11.32
C ILE A 147 13.99 9.12 11.35
N THR A 148 15.30 9.41 11.34
CA THR A 148 15.80 10.79 11.24
C THR A 148 15.45 11.45 9.92
N PHE A 149 15.50 10.71 8.79
CA PHE A 149 15.02 11.23 7.50
C PHE A 149 13.51 11.51 7.50
N LEU A 150 12.70 10.65 8.12
CA LEU A 150 11.25 10.87 8.27
C LEU A 150 10.93 12.06 9.19
N MET A 151 11.67 12.24 10.29
CA MET A 151 11.48 13.39 11.20
C MET A 151 11.87 14.71 10.52
N LEU A 152 13.00 14.77 9.80
CA LEU A 152 13.42 15.94 9.02
C LEU A 152 12.43 16.29 7.90
N GLN A 153 11.76 15.30 7.31
CA GLN A 153 10.71 15.52 6.32
C GLN A 153 9.43 16.10 6.96
N MET A 154 9.10 15.69 8.18
CA MET A 154 7.92 16.20 8.90
C MET A 154 8.13 17.62 9.45
N GLU A 155 9.32 17.98 9.91
CA GLU A 155 9.64 19.36 10.34
C GLU A 155 9.61 20.36 9.18
N LYS A 156 10.11 19.96 8.00
CA LYS A 156 10.00 20.78 6.78
C LYS A 156 8.55 21.01 6.35
N ASN A 157 7.67 20.03 6.56
CA ASN A 157 6.25 20.16 6.23
C ASN A 157 5.47 21.03 7.24
N SER A 158 5.91 21.10 8.50
CA SER A 158 5.31 21.97 9.53
C SER A 158 5.69 23.45 9.35
N LEU A 159 6.92 23.73 8.92
CA LEU A 159 7.37 25.11 8.62
C LEU A 159 6.70 25.70 7.38
N VAL A 160 6.27 24.86 6.43
CA VAL A 160 5.50 25.30 5.25
C VAL A 160 4.04 25.63 5.62
N THR A 161 3.46 24.92 6.59
CA THR A 161 2.08 25.19 7.05
C THR A 161 1.98 26.45 7.89
N LEU A 162 2.99 26.76 8.72
CA LEU A 162 3.02 28.00 9.51
C LEU A 162 3.25 29.27 8.67
N LYS A 163 3.81 29.17 7.46
CA LYS A 163 3.94 30.32 6.54
C LYS A 163 2.67 30.62 5.73
N MET A 164 1.69 29.71 5.69
CA MET A 164 0.43 29.92 4.95
C MET A 164 -0.73 30.44 5.81
N VAL A 165 -0.57 30.55 7.12
CA VAL A 165 -1.60 31.07 8.04
C VAL A 165 -1.34 32.54 8.42
N SER A 166 -0.28 33.15 7.87
CA SER A 166 0.19 34.50 8.23
C SER A 166 0.02 35.53 7.09
N LEU A 167 -1.00 35.37 6.24
CA LEU A 167 -1.40 36.34 5.22
C LEU A 167 -2.89 36.61 5.29
#